data_AF-A0A6V7KMS2-F1
#
_entry.id   AF-A0A6V7KMS2-F1
#
_cell.length_a   1.000
_cell.length_b   1.000
_cell.length_c   1.000
_cell.angle_alpha   90.00
_cell.angle_beta   90.00
_cell.angle_gamma   90.00
#
_symmetry.space_group_name_H-M   'P 1'
#
loop_
_entity.id
_entity.type
_entity.pdbx_description
1 polymer ?
#
loop_
_entity_poly.entity_id
_entity_poly.type
_entity_poly.pdbx_seq_one_letter_code
_entity_poly.pdbx_strand_id
1 'polypeptide(L)'
;IYQADSKTCKPCHEECADTCVGPRAEHCTACKHFRDGPYCVPHCQESKYEVNGQCKPCHENCVGGCTGPENKIGLGGCNSCEKAVVDDDVP
;
A
#
# COMPACT_ATOMS: atom_id res chain seq x y z
N ILE A 1 11.48 -9.34 -17.32
CA ILE A 1 11.08 -10.69 -17.81
C ILE A 1 11.58 -11.74 -16.83
N TYR A 2 10.89 -12.87 -16.69
CA TYR A 2 11.32 -14.01 -15.85
C TYR A 2 11.33 -15.31 -16.65
N GLN A 3 12.14 -16.27 -16.20
CA GLN A 3 12.19 -17.61 -16.80
C GLN A 3 11.08 -18.47 -16.19
N ALA A 4 10.05 -18.76 -16.99
CA ALA A 4 8.94 -19.62 -16.56
C ALA A 4 9.31 -21.11 -16.69
N ASP A 5 10.06 -21.46 -17.72
CA ASP A 5 10.51 -22.83 -18.04
C ASP A 5 11.89 -22.79 -18.71
N SER A 6 12.56 -23.94 -18.90
CA SER A 6 13.92 -24.03 -19.48
C SER A 6 14.12 -23.37 -20.85
N LYS A 7 13.05 -23.01 -21.57
CA LYS A 7 13.12 -22.27 -22.85
C LYS A 7 12.09 -21.13 -22.97
N THR A 8 11.33 -20.83 -21.92
CA THR A 8 10.22 -19.88 -21.98
C THR A 8 10.47 -18.71 -21.05
N CYS A 9 10.68 -17.53 -21.65
CA CYS A 9 10.70 -16.27 -20.92
C CYS A 9 9.32 -15.63 -20.98
N LYS A 10 8.80 -15.15 -19.85
CA LYS A 10 7.54 -14.42 -19.78
C LYS A 10 7.74 -13.00 -19.26
N PRO A 11 6.90 -12.04 -19.67
CA PRO A 11 6.91 -10.71 -19.08
C PRO A 11 6.54 -10.78 -17.59
N CYS A 12 7.10 -9.85 -16.84
CA CYS A 12 6.70 -9.65 -15.45
C CYS A 12 5.32 -8.99 -15.38
N HIS A 13 4.74 -8.97 -14.19
CA HIS A 13 3.59 -8.12 -13.93
C HIS A 13 3.92 -6.65 -14.26
N GLU A 14 2.95 -5.88 -14.75
CA GLU A 14 3.12 -4.47 -15.14
C GLU A 14 3.57 -3.55 -13.99
N GLU A 15 3.32 -4.01 -12.77
CA GLU A 15 3.68 -3.35 -11.51
C GLU A 15 5.10 -3.66 -11.02
N CYS A 16 5.81 -4.59 -11.67
CA CYS A 16 7.20 -4.86 -11.33
C CYS A 16 8.12 -3.81 -12.00
N ALA A 17 9.09 -3.28 -11.25
CA ALA A 17 10.02 -2.27 -11.78
C ALA A 17 11.06 -2.84 -12.77
N ASP A 18 11.66 -3.98 -12.43
CA ASP A 18 12.78 -4.56 -13.19
C ASP A 18 12.61 -6.08 -13.40
N THR A 19 12.93 -6.83 -12.36
CA THR A 19 12.93 -8.29 -12.37
C THR A 19 11.82 -8.82 -11.49
N CYS A 20 11.33 -10.00 -11.84
CA CYS A 20 10.35 -10.75 -11.08
C CYS A 20 10.75 -12.22 -11.08
N VAL A 21 10.28 -12.96 -10.08
CA VAL A 21 10.44 -14.40 -9.98
C VAL A 21 9.21 -15.16 -10.51
N GLY A 22 8.21 -14.43 -11.02
CA GLY A 22 6.99 -15.02 -11.55
C GLY A 22 6.01 -13.99 -12.11
N PRO A 23 4.83 -14.43 -12.57
CA PRO A 23 3.91 -13.59 -13.36
C PRO A 23 3.03 -12.66 -12.52
N ARG A 24 2.92 -12.91 -11.22
CA ARG A 24 2.01 -12.19 -10.32
C ARG A 24 2.69 -10.98 -9.71
N ALA A 25 1.91 -9.97 -9.34
CA ALA A 25 2.41 -8.76 -8.67
C ALA A 25 3.13 -9.04 -7.34
N GLU A 26 2.89 -10.21 -6.72
CA GLU A 26 3.59 -10.63 -5.50
C GLU A 26 5.01 -11.16 -5.75
N HIS A 27 5.29 -11.59 -6.98
CA HIS A 27 6.58 -12.14 -7.37
C HIS A 27 7.54 -11.08 -7.90
N CYS A 28 7.20 -9.80 -7.77
CA CYS A 28 8.11 -8.72 -8.11
C CYS A 28 9.23 -8.61 -7.07
N THR A 29 10.47 -8.52 -7.54
CA THR A 29 11.63 -8.25 -6.66
C THR A 29 11.59 -6.80 -6.15
N ALA A 30 11.15 -5.88 -7.00
CA ALA A 30 10.90 -4.48 -6.68
C ALA A 30 9.58 -4.02 -7.31
N CYS A 31 8.80 -3.22 -6.57
CA CYS A 31 7.57 -2.61 -7.06
C CYS A 31 7.87 -1.31 -7.78
N LYS A 32 7.15 -1.04 -8.87
CA LYS A 32 7.25 0.19 -9.65
C LYS A 32 6.61 1.38 -8.92
N HIS A 33 5.46 1.15 -8.28
CA HIS A 33 4.69 2.17 -7.57
C HIS A 33 4.73 1.93 -6.07
N PHE A 34 3.78 1.15 -5.55
CA PHE A 34 3.67 0.89 -4.11
C PHE A 34 3.63 -0.61 -3.82
N ARG A 35 4.06 -0.97 -2.62
CA ARG A 35 3.98 -2.35 -2.12
C ARG A 35 2.90 -2.47 -1.07
N ASP A 36 1.83 -3.20 -1.36
CA ASP A 36 0.82 -3.58 -0.37
C ASP A 36 1.05 -5.00 0.12
N GLY A 37 1.80 -5.12 1.22
CA GLY A 37 2.21 -6.41 1.75
C GLY A 37 3.06 -7.20 0.74
N PRO A 38 2.63 -8.38 0.27
CA PRO A 38 3.37 -9.12 -0.74
C PRO A 38 3.16 -8.54 -2.15
N TYR A 39 2.06 -7.85 -2.43
CA TYR A 39 1.65 -7.42 -3.78
C TYR A 39 2.16 -6.02 -4.14
N CYS A 40 2.58 -5.80 -5.39
CA CYS A 40 2.78 -4.46 -5.94
C CYS A 40 1.46 -3.90 -6.48
N VAL A 41 1.12 -2.67 -6.10
CA VAL A 41 -0.12 -1.98 -6.48
C VAL A 41 0.14 -0.55 -6.95
N PRO A 42 -0.62 -0.07 -7.97
CA PRO A 42 -0.39 1.25 -8.56
C PRO A 42 -0.75 2.38 -7.60
N HIS A 43 -1.69 2.12 -6.70
CA HIS A 43 -2.14 3.03 -5.64
C HIS A 43 -2.47 2.24 -4.37
N CYS A 44 -2.17 2.82 -3.21
CA CYS A 44 -2.63 2.26 -1.94
C CYS A 44 -4.15 2.36 -1.82
N GLN A 45 -4.77 1.36 -1.20
CA GLN A 45 -6.19 1.40 -0.89
C GLN A 45 -6.50 2.53 0.10
N GLU A 46 -7.73 3.03 0.10
CA GLU A 46 -8.15 4.14 0.97
C GLU A 46 -7.90 3.86 2.46
N SER A 47 -8.04 2.61 2.91
CA SER A 47 -7.72 2.21 4.29
C SER A 47 -6.22 2.09 4.59
N LYS A 48 -5.36 2.57 3.70
CA LYS A 48 -3.90 2.48 3.80
C LYS A 48 -3.24 3.78 3.35
N TYR A 49 -2.17 4.17 4.03
CA TYR A 49 -1.37 5.31 3.63
C TYR A 49 -0.05 4.85 2.99
N GLU A 50 0.47 5.69 2.12
CA GLU A 50 1.76 5.48 1.48
C GLU A 50 2.88 5.97 2.38
N VAL A 51 3.87 5.12 2.62
CA VAL A 51 5.11 5.49 3.30
C VAL A 51 6.30 4.75 2.70
N ASN A 52 7.25 5.50 2.15
CA ASN A 52 8.47 4.98 1.52
C ASN A 52 8.19 3.93 0.42
N GLY A 53 7.17 4.16 -0.42
CA GLY A 53 6.77 3.23 -1.47
C GLY A 53 6.04 1.99 -0.96
N GLN A 54 5.58 1.99 0.30
CA GLN A 54 4.86 0.87 0.90
C GLN A 54 3.52 1.32 1.48
N CYS A 55 2.47 0.56 1.19
CA CYS A 55 1.15 0.79 1.75
C CYS A 55 1.09 0.20 3.16
N LYS A 56 0.87 1.07 4.15
CA LYS A 56 0.67 0.69 5.55
C LYS A 56 -0.79 0.88 5.95
N PRO A 57 -1.36 -0.01 6.76
CA PRO A 57 -2.73 0.13 7.22
C PRO A 57 -2.90 1.40 8.04
N CYS A 58 -4.01 2.10 7.81
CA CYS A 58 -4.47 3.17 8.67
C CYS A 58 -4.84 2.66 10.06
N HIS A 59 -5.05 3.57 11.01
CA HIS A 59 -5.72 3.23 12.26
C HIS A 59 -7.12 2.67 11.99
N GLU A 60 -7.59 1.70 12.76
CA GLU A 60 -8.92 1.04 12.59
C GLU A 60 -10.11 2.02 12.67
N ASN A 61 -9.88 3.16 13.29
CA ASN A 61 -10.84 4.25 13.46
C ASN A 61 -10.79 5.29 12.34
N CYS A 62 -9.81 5.20 11.43
CA CYS A 62 -9.79 6.03 10.23
C CYS A 62 -10.70 5.43 9.16
N VAL A 63 -11.79 6.11 8.85
CA VAL A 63 -12.70 5.75 7.76
C VAL A 63 -12.50 6.74 6.62
N GLY A 64 -12.45 6.28 5.37
CA GLY A 64 -12.33 7.18 4.21
C GLY A 64 -10.92 7.73 3.95
N GLY A 65 -9.87 7.12 4.51
CA GLY A 65 -8.51 7.56 4.25
C GLY A 65 -7.71 7.93 5.50
N CYS A 66 -6.40 7.77 5.42
CA CYS A 66 -5.47 8.39 6.35
C CYS A 66 -4.19 8.84 5.63
N THR A 67 -3.48 9.78 6.25
CA THR A 67 -2.12 10.20 5.88
C THR A 67 -1.06 9.64 6.81
N GLY A 68 -1.47 8.87 7.82
CA GLY A 68 -0.56 8.21 8.76
C GLY A 68 -1.28 7.28 9.73
N PRO A 69 -0.54 6.68 10.68
CA PRO A 69 -1.05 5.66 11.57
C PRO A 69 -1.82 6.22 12.78
N GLU A 70 -1.86 7.53 12.98
CA GLU A 70 -2.43 8.11 14.19
C GLU A 70 -3.96 8.17 14.14
N ASN A 71 -4.58 7.98 15.29
CA ASN A 71 -6.04 8.04 15.45
C ASN A 71 -6.53 9.48 15.70
N LYS A 72 -6.08 10.42 14.87
CA LYS A 72 -6.43 11.84 14.98
C LYS A 72 -6.82 12.38 13.62
N ILE A 73 -7.69 13.39 13.57
CA ILE A 73 -8.03 14.04 12.31
C ILE A 73 -6.90 14.96 11.85
N GLY A 74 -6.47 14.79 10.60
CA GLY A 74 -5.48 15.65 9.95
C GLY A 74 -4.17 14.94 9.57
N LEU A 75 -3.10 15.72 9.42
CA LEU A 75 -1.81 15.24 8.94
C LEU A 75 -1.21 14.17 9.86
N GLY A 76 -0.78 13.05 9.27
CA GLY A 76 -0.27 11.89 9.99
C GLY A 76 -1.35 11.03 10.66
N GLY A 77 -2.64 11.35 10.43
CA GLY A 77 -3.78 10.60 10.95
C GLY A 77 -4.89 10.44 9.92
N CYS A 78 -6.14 10.39 10.35
CA CYS A 78 -7.30 10.13 9.50
C CYS A 78 -7.72 11.37 8.68
N ASN A 79 -8.22 11.14 7.47
CA ASN A 79 -8.77 12.18 6.61
C ASN A 79 -10.22 12.56 6.97
N SER A 80 -10.97 11.64 7.61
CA SER A 80 -12.38 11.84 7.93
C SER A 80 -12.66 11.72 9.42
N CYS A 81 -13.56 12.56 9.90
CA CYS A 81 -14.02 12.67 11.30
C CYS A 81 -15.02 11.59 11.74
N GLU A 82 -15.32 10.60 10.90
CA GLU A 82 -16.47 9.71 11.14
C GLU A 82 -16.28 8.75 12.32
N LYS A 83 -15.04 8.32 12.58
CA LYS A 83 -14.71 7.42 13.71
C LYS A 83 -13.43 7.75 14.46
N ALA A 84 -12.60 8.66 13.97
CA ALA A 84 -11.36 8.98 14.67
C ALA A 84 -11.66 9.72 15.98
N VAL A 85 -10.72 9.67 16.93
CA VAL A 85 -10.86 10.47 18.16
C VAL A 85 -10.75 11.93 17.76
N VAL A 86 -11.88 12.63 17.81
CA VAL A 86 -11.89 14.07 18.03
C VAL A 86 -11.55 14.23 19.50
N ASP A 87 -10.48 14.97 19.79
CA ASP A 87 -10.13 15.36 21.16
C ASP A 87 -11.25 16.28 21.68
N ASP A 88 -12.31 15.67 22.22
CA ASP A 88 -13.40 16.33 22.93
C ASP A 88 -13.68 15.54 24.22
N ASP A 89 -12.64 15.44 25.05
CA ASP A 89 -12.76 15.27 26.49
C ASP A 89 -11.64 16.09 27.16
N VAL A 90 -11.66 17.40 26.90
CA VAL A 90 -11.05 18.38 27.81
C VAL A 90 -12.15 18.80 28.79
N PRO A 91 -12.04 18.45 30.09
CA PRO A 91 -12.97 18.90 31.12
C PRO A 91 -12.89 20.42 31.38
#